data_AF-A0A8X7QC62-F1
#
_entry.id   AF-A0A8X7QC62-F1
#
_cell.length_a   1.000
_cell.length_b   1.000
_cell.length_c   1.000
_cell.angle_alpha   90.00
_cell.angle_beta   90.00
_cell.angle_gamma   90.00
#
_symmetry.space_group_name_H-M   'P 1'
#
loop_
_entity.id
_entity.type
_entity.pdbx_description
1 polymer ?
#
loop_
_entity_poly.entity_id
_entity_poly.type
_entity_poly.pdbx_seq_one_letter_code
_entity_poly.pdbx_strand_id
1 'polypeptide(L)'
;MSGDKKEAFRCIKALKVPFFHHEIVKRALIMAMERQKAQVKLLDLLKEAVEVGLINTTQVTKGFSRIIDSVEDLSLDIPEARSVLQSFISKVAYEGWLWASSLKSLSAGEKLLETPALMCLKTRLSRLSESISCLVTLQRLCIV
;
A
#
# COMPACT_ATOMS: atom_id res chain seq x y z
N MET A 1 -21.91 -0.15 -4.41
CA MET A 1 -20.48 0.01 -4.08
C MET A 1 -19.52 -0.67 -5.09
N SER A 2 -19.98 -1.20 -6.24
CA SER A 2 -19.11 -1.83 -7.26
C SER A 2 -18.43 -0.83 -8.22
N GLY A 3 -18.91 0.43 -8.27
CA GLY A 3 -18.37 1.46 -9.15
C GLY A 3 -16.93 1.87 -8.82
N ASP A 4 -16.60 1.92 -7.53
CA ASP A 4 -15.32 2.46 -7.06
C ASP A 4 -14.14 1.53 -7.36
N LYS A 5 -14.36 0.21 -7.30
CA LYS A 5 -13.33 -0.78 -7.66
C LYS A 5 -13.01 -0.74 -9.15
N LYS A 6 -14.04 -0.68 -10.00
CA LYS A 6 -13.88 -0.56 -11.45
C LYS A 6 -13.14 0.71 -11.84
N GLU A 7 -13.44 1.82 -11.16
CA GLU A 7 -12.73 3.08 -11.37
C GLU A 7 -11.28 3.01 -10.91
N ALA A 8 -10.99 2.42 -9.75
CA ALA A 8 -9.63 2.20 -9.29
C ALA A 8 -8.83 1.36 -10.29
N PHE A 9 -9.41 0.28 -10.83
CA PHE A 9 -8.74 -0.57 -11.83
C PHE A 9 -8.49 0.16 -13.14
N ARG A 10 -9.45 0.96 -13.61
CA ARG A 10 -9.24 1.84 -14.79
C ARG A 10 -8.08 2.80 -14.54
N CYS A 11 -8.05 3.44 -13.38
CA CYS A 11 -6.99 4.37 -13.04
C CYS A 11 -5.62 3.67 -12.98
N ILE A 12 -5.51 2.50 -12.33
CA ILE A 12 -4.27 1.71 -12.28
C ILE A 12 -3.79 1.37 -13.69
N LYS A 13 -4.68 0.91 -14.58
CA LYS A 13 -4.34 0.64 -15.99
C LYS A 13 -3.89 1.90 -16.74
N ALA A 14 -4.56 3.03 -16.49
CA ALA A 14 -4.29 4.30 -17.15
C ALA A 14 -2.96 4.93 -16.74
N LEU A 15 -2.43 4.61 -15.56
CA LEU A 15 -1.13 5.10 -15.08
C LEU A 15 0.03 4.72 -16.02
N LYS A 16 -0.09 3.62 -16.78
CA LYS A 16 0.95 3.12 -17.72
C LYS A 16 2.36 3.02 -17.12
N VAL A 17 2.47 2.84 -15.80
CA VAL A 17 3.73 2.71 -15.05
C VAL A 17 3.78 1.42 -14.22
N PRO A 18 3.76 0.24 -14.87
CA PRO A 18 3.67 -1.06 -14.17
C PRO A 18 4.81 -1.33 -13.19
N PHE A 19 5.96 -0.69 -13.39
CA PHE A 19 7.11 -0.79 -12.49
C PHE A 19 6.88 -0.17 -11.10
N PHE A 20 5.88 0.71 -10.96
CA PHE A 20 5.58 1.46 -9.73
C PHE A 20 4.31 0.97 -9.02
N HIS A 21 3.74 -0.17 -9.41
CA HIS A 21 2.54 -0.70 -8.75
C HIS A 21 2.76 -1.04 -7.26
N HIS A 22 3.98 -1.35 -6.84
CA HIS A 22 4.35 -1.51 -5.43
C HIS A 22 4.12 -0.25 -4.58
N GLU A 23 4.19 0.95 -5.17
CA GLU A 23 3.87 2.19 -4.45
C GLU A 23 2.36 2.33 -4.21
N ILE A 24 1.53 1.76 -5.09
CA ILE A 24 0.07 1.68 -4.91
C ILE A 24 -0.24 0.76 -3.72
N VAL A 25 0.43 -0.39 -3.65
CA VAL A 25 0.32 -1.34 -2.51
C VAL A 25 0.72 -0.64 -1.22
N LYS A 26 1.90 0.01 -1.18
CA LYS A 26 2.37 0.77 -0.01
C LYS A 26 1.33 1.81 0.41
N ARG A 27 0.87 2.66 -0.51
CA ARG A 27 -0.07 3.73 -0.17
C ARG A 27 -1.40 3.20 0.35
N ALA A 28 -1.93 2.13 -0.25
CA ALA A 28 -3.17 1.50 0.21
C ALA A 28 -3.03 0.92 1.63
N LEU A 29 -1.89 0.31 1.97
CA LEU A 29 -1.63 -0.20 3.32
C LEU A 29 -1.53 0.94 4.35
N ILE A 30 -0.84 2.04 4.03
CA ILE A 30 -0.79 3.23 4.91
C ILE A 30 -2.19 3.80 5.12
N MET A 31 -2.98 3.95 4.05
CA MET A 31 -4.36 4.45 4.17
C MET A 31 -5.25 3.51 5.01
N ALA A 32 -5.02 2.20 4.93
CA ALA A 32 -5.72 1.22 5.75
C ALA A 32 -5.33 1.32 7.24
N MET A 33 -4.08 1.68 7.54
CA MET A 33 -3.61 1.96 8.91
C MET A 33 -4.18 3.29 9.44
N GLU A 34 -4.18 4.34 8.63
CA GLU A 34 -4.74 5.65 8.98
C GLU A 34 -6.26 5.59 9.22
N ARG A 35 -6.97 4.69 8.52
CA ARG A 35 -8.43 4.63 8.51
C ARG A 35 -8.94 3.20 8.67
N GLN A 36 -9.13 2.79 9.91
CA GLN A 36 -9.62 1.45 10.26
C GLN A 36 -10.94 1.07 9.54
N LYS A 37 -11.87 2.01 9.35
CA LYS A 37 -13.12 1.78 8.61
C LYS A 37 -12.92 1.43 7.13
N ALA A 38 -11.82 1.90 6.53
CA ALA A 38 -11.49 1.65 5.13
C ALA A 38 -10.59 0.42 4.93
N GLN A 39 -10.02 -0.11 6.01
CA GLN A 39 -9.09 -1.23 6.00
C GLN A 39 -9.59 -2.42 5.18
N VAL A 40 -10.82 -2.88 5.45
CA VAL A 40 -11.41 -4.04 4.74
C VAL A 40 -11.53 -3.75 3.26
N LYS A 41 -12.09 -2.60 2.89
CA LYS A 41 -12.30 -2.20 1.49
C LYS A 41 -10.98 -2.09 0.71
N LEU A 42 -9.94 -1.54 1.34
CA LEU A 42 -8.63 -1.36 0.71
C LEU A 42 -7.89 -2.69 0.51
N LEU A 43 -7.94 -3.59 1.49
CA LEU A 43 -7.36 -4.92 1.36
C LEU A 43 -8.10 -5.75 0.30
N ASP A 44 -9.44 -5.70 0.26
CA ASP A 44 -10.23 -6.38 -0.77
C ASP A 44 -9.92 -5.85 -2.18
N LEU A 45 -9.71 -4.53 -2.32
CA LEU A 45 -9.31 -3.94 -3.59
C LEU A 45 -7.93 -4.42 -4.04
N LEU A 46 -6.96 -4.48 -3.11
CA LEU A 46 -5.62 -5.00 -3.41
C LEU A 46 -5.66 -6.47 -3.82
N LYS A 47 -6.42 -7.29 -3.08
CA LYS A 47 -6.61 -8.71 -3.41
C LYS A 47 -7.16 -8.88 -4.82
N GLU A 48 -8.26 -8.20 -5.13
CA GLU A 48 -8.90 -8.30 -6.45
C GLU A 48 -7.96 -7.77 -7.56
N ALA A 49 -7.17 -6.72 -7.30
CA ALA A 49 -6.15 -6.24 -8.24
C ALA A 49 -5.06 -7.29 -8.51
N VAL A 50 -4.71 -8.11 -7.52
CA VAL A 50 -3.76 -9.23 -7.67
C VAL A 50 -4.40 -10.37 -8.46
N GLU A 51 -5.61 -10.77 -8.11
CA GLU A 51 -6.35 -11.85 -8.77
C GLU A 51 -6.58 -11.59 -10.26
N VAL A 52 -6.88 -10.34 -10.65
CA VAL A 52 -7.05 -9.95 -12.06
C VAL A 52 -5.72 -9.61 -12.77
N GLY A 53 -4.58 -9.79 -12.10
CA GLY A 53 -3.25 -9.61 -12.67
C GLY A 53 -2.81 -8.16 -12.91
N LEU A 54 -3.50 -7.17 -12.32
CA LEU A 54 -3.07 -5.77 -12.37
C LEU A 54 -1.81 -5.53 -11.55
N ILE A 55 -1.70 -6.20 -10.42
CA ILE A 55 -0.55 -6.14 -9.52
C ILE A 55 -0.03 -7.57 -9.36
N ASN A 56 1.18 -7.84 -9.82
CA ASN A 56 1.78 -9.15 -9.62
C ASN A 56 2.35 -9.30 -8.20
N THR A 57 2.57 -10.56 -7.78
CA THR A 57 3.07 -10.90 -6.44
C THR A 57 4.40 -10.19 -6.11
N THR A 58 5.30 -10.02 -7.08
CA THR A 58 6.56 -9.29 -6.88
C THR A 58 6.33 -7.83 -6.47
N GLN A 59 5.34 -7.15 -7.06
CA GLN A 59 4.96 -5.79 -6.68
C GLN A 59 4.31 -5.75 -5.29
N VAL A 60 3.51 -6.76 -4.94
CA VAL A 60 2.93 -6.90 -3.60
C VAL A 60 4.04 -7.06 -2.55
N THR A 61 4.92 -8.05 -2.71
CA THR A 61 6.05 -8.30 -1.82
C THR A 61 6.92 -7.06 -1.67
N LYS A 62 7.22 -6.36 -2.77
CA LYS A 62 7.99 -5.11 -2.73
C LYS A 62 7.26 -4.01 -1.97
N GLY A 63 5.95 -3.88 -2.13
CA GLY A 63 5.12 -2.91 -1.40
C GLY A 63 5.12 -3.16 0.11
N PHE A 64 4.92 -4.42 0.53
CA PHE A 64 5.00 -4.83 1.94
C PHE A 64 6.39 -4.62 2.52
N SER A 65 7.46 -5.02 1.83
CA SER A 65 8.84 -4.78 2.26
C SER A 65 9.13 -3.29 2.46
N ARG A 66 8.61 -2.41 1.60
CA ARG A 66 8.75 -0.96 1.73
C ARG A 66 8.02 -0.39 2.94
N ILE A 67 6.89 -0.99 3.35
CA ILE A 67 6.18 -0.60 4.57
C ILE A 67 6.96 -1.07 5.80
N ILE A 68 7.43 -2.33 5.78
CA ILE A 68 8.25 -2.91 6.85
C ILE A 68 9.46 -2.02 7.12
N ASP A 69 10.17 -1.59 6.07
CA ASP A 69 11.34 -0.72 6.19
C ASP A 69 11.00 0.67 6.77
N SER A 70 9.75 1.16 6.66
CA SER A 70 9.33 2.47 7.16
C SER A 70 8.36 2.41 8.34
N VAL A 71 8.15 1.24 8.95
CA VAL A 71 7.10 1.05 9.97
C VAL A 71 7.40 1.81 11.26
N GLU A 72 8.68 1.97 11.60
CA GLU A 72 9.11 2.72 12.79
C GLU A 72 8.78 4.20 12.65
N ASP A 73 9.08 4.79 11.48
CA ASP A 73 8.73 6.18 11.17
C ASP A 73 7.21 6.36 11.14
N LEU A 74 6.48 5.43 10.53
CA LEU A 74 5.01 5.44 10.53
C LEU A 74 4.42 5.33 11.94
N SER A 75 5.11 4.65 12.86
CA SER A 75 4.67 4.49 14.24
C SER A 75 4.76 5.79 15.05
N LEU A 76 5.52 6.78 14.59
CA LEU A 76 5.54 8.13 15.18
C LEU A 76 4.20 8.84 15.01
N ASP A 77 3.54 8.63 13.86
CA ASP A 77 2.23 9.23 13.55
C ASP A 77 1.06 8.30 13.92
N ILE A 78 1.25 6.98 13.79
CA ILE A 78 0.23 5.96 14.01
C ILE A 78 0.79 4.92 14.99
N PRO A 79 0.56 5.05 16.31
CA PRO A 79 1.16 4.17 17.32
C PRO A 79 0.94 2.67 17.08
N GLU A 80 -0.20 2.32 16.46
CA GLU A 80 -0.58 0.94 16.12
C GLU A 80 -0.07 0.46 14.75
N ALA A 81 0.76 1.23 14.03
CA ALA A 81 1.20 0.86 12.67
C ALA A 81 1.86 -0.52 12.62
N ARG A 82 2.69 -0.84 13.61
CA ARG A 82 3.39 -2.13 13.71
C ARG A 82 2.42 -3.29 13.95
N SER A 83 1.49 -3.16 14.90
CA SER A 83 0.50 -4.21 15.23
C SER A 83 -0.45 -4.45 14.05
N VAL A 84 -0.91 -3.37 13.41
CA VAL A 84 -1.78 -3.43 12.23
C VAL A 84 -1.05 -4.03 11.02
N LEU A 85 0.21 -3.67 10.79
CA LEU A 85 1.01 -4.26 9.70
C LEU A 85 1.15 -5.78 9.87
N GLN A 86 1.44 -6.25 11.09
CA GLN A 86 1.51 -7.67 11.39
C GLN A 86 0.18 -8.37 11.07
N SER A 87 -0.94 -7.76 11.49
CA SER A 87 -2.28 -8.27 11.17
C SER A 87 -2.52 -8.36 9.66
N PHE A 88 -2.09 -7.35 8.88
CA PHE A 88 -2.18 -7.40 7.42
C PHE A 88 -1.36 -8.55 6.85
N ILE A 89 -0.10 -8.69 7.25
CA ILE A 89 0.78 -9.76 6.77
C ILE A 89 0.15 -11.14 7.04
N SER A 90 -0.36 -11.37 8.26
CA SER A 90 -1.05 -12.62 8.61
C SER A 90 -2.30 -12.85 7.75
N LYS A 91 -3.11 -11.82 7.52
CA LYS A 91 -4.33 -11.91 6.71
C LYS A 91 -4.01 -12.25 5.25
N VAL A 92 -3.07 -11.54 4.63
CA VAL A 92 -2.72 -11.76 3.21
C VAL A 92 -2.02 -13.10 3.00
N ALA A 93 -1.28 -13.58 4.00
CA ALA A 93 -0.67 -14.91 3.98
C ALA A 93 -1.73 -16.01 4.09
N TYR A 94 -2.72 -15.85 4.98
CA TYR A 94 -3.86 -16.76 5.08
C TYR A 94 -4.69 -16.80 3.79
N GLU A 95 -4.89 -15.65 3.15
CA GLU A 95 -5.61 -15.54 1.87
C GLU A 95 -4.79 -15.98 0.64
N GLY A 96 -3.50 -16.26 0.80
CA GLY A 96 -2.66 -16.90 -0.22
C GLY A 96 -2.16 -16.01 -1.35
N TRP A 97 -2.31 -14.68 -1.26
CA TRP A 97 -1.81 -13.75 -2.29
C TRP A 97 -0.47 -13.09 -1.94
N LEU A 98 0.12 -13.47 -0.80
CA LEU A 98 1.50 -13.16 -0.42
C LEU A 98 2.09 -14.29 0.43
N TRP A 99 3.33 -14.70 0.14
CA TRP A 99 4.07 -15.62 1.01
C TRP A 99 4.85 -14.84 2.05
N ALA A 100 4.50 -15.03 3.33
CA ALA A 100 5.19 -14.35 4.44
C ALA A 100 6.70 -14.65 4.47
N SER A 101 7.12 -15.82 4.02
CA SER A 101 8.53 -16.20 3.88
C SER A 101 9.30 -15.35 2.86
N SER A 102 8.61 -14.66 1.95
CA SER A 102 9.21 -13.73 0.99
C SER A 102 9.41 -12.32 1.55
N LEU A 103 8.96 -12.06 2.77
CA LEU A 103 9.11 -10.77 3.44
C LEU A 103 10.34 -10.75 4.34
N LYS A 104 10.90 -9.55 4.51
CA LYS A 104 11.89 -9.29 5.55
C LYS A 104 11.25 -9.55 6.92
N SER A 105 12.05 -10.07 7.85
CA SER A 105 11.63 -10.18 9.25
C SER A 105 11.32 -8.79 9.78
N LEU A 106 10.22 -8.66 10.53
CA LEU A 106 9.92 -7.46 11.32
C LEU A 106 10.81 -7.44 12.58
N SER A 107 12.11 -7.63 12.44
CA SER A 107 13.05 -7.55 13.56
C SER A 107 13.17 -6.08 13.97
N ALA A 108 12.87 -5.81 15.23
CA ALA A 108 13.11 -4.51 15.82
C ALA A 108 14.62 -4.24 15.84
N GLY A 109 15.02 -3.17 15.16
CA GLY A 109 16.37 -2.62 15.22
C GLY A 109 17.31 -3.13 14.12
N GLU A 110 17.56 -2.28 13.13
CA GLU A 110 18.89 -1.77 12.79
C GLU A 110 18.74 -0.56 11.84
N LYS A 111 19.27 0.59 12.29
CA LYS A 111 19.24 1.89 11.59
C LYS A 111 19.93 1.79 10.22
N LEU A 112 19.34 2.32 9.14
CA LEU A 112 20.14 2.96 8.09
C LEU A 112 19.37 3.95 7.19
N LEU A 113 19.82 5.21 7.31
CA LEU A 113 19.79 6.30 6.32
C LEU A 113 18.44 6.88 5.87
N GLU A 114 18.16 8.06 6.42
CA GLU A 114 17.50 9.14 5.69
C GLU A 114 18.20 9.31 4.32
N THR A 115 17.50 8.93 3.25
CA THR A 115 17.97 9.19 1.88
C THR A 115 17.25 10.41 1.32
N PRO A 116 17.92 11.28 0.54
CA PRO A 116 17.29 12.41 -0.18
C PRO A 116 16.15 11.99 -1.12
N ALA A 117 15.93 10.67 -1.30
CA ALA A 117 14.76 10.10 -1.93
C ALA A 117 13.45 10.43 -1.20
N LEU A 118 13.42 10.60 0.13
CA LEU A 118 12.19 10.96 0.87
C LEU A 118 11.72 12.40 0.60
N MET A 119 12.67 13.34 0.44
CA MET A 119 12.38 14.69 -0.04
C MET A 119 11.91 14.67 -1.50
N CYS A 120 12.56 13.86 -2.34
CA CYS A 120 12.15 13.68 -3.73
C CYS A 120 10.78 13.00 -3.82
N LEU A 121 10.42 12.12 -2.89
CA LEU A 121 9.12 11.46 -2.79
C LEU A 121 8.04 12.43 -2.31
N LYS A 122 8.29 13.30 -1.33
CA LYS A 122 7.35 14.40 -0.97
C LYS A 122 7.12 15.34 -2.16
N THR A 123 8.18 15.70 -2.88
CA THR A 123 8.13 16.59 -4.06
C THR A 123 7.60 15.89 -5.33
N ARG A 124 7.65 14.56 -5.40
CA ARG A 124 7.02 13.75 -6.47
C ARG A 124 5.62 13.30 -6.10
N LEU A 125 5.27 13.20 -4.82
CA LEU A 125 3.91 13.02 -4.31
C LEU A 125 3.09 14.29 -4.50
N SER A 126 3.70 15.48 -4.38
CA SER A 126 3.05 16.74 -4.78
C SER A 126 2.85 16.86 -6.29
N ARG A 127 3.67 16.20 -7.13
CA ARG A 127 3.43 16.07 -8.59
C ARG A 127 2.51 14.90 -8.97
N LEU A 128 2.48 13.82 -8.20
CA LEU A 128 1.46 12.77 -8.30
C LEU A 128 0.09 13.26 -7.82
N SER A 129 0.05 14.41 -7.13
CA SER A 129 -1.17 15.19 -6.91
C SER A 129 -1.74 15.78 -8.21
N GLU A 130 -1.16 15.51 -9.39
CA GLU A 130 -1.78 15.79 -10.69
C GLU A 130 -2.30 14.50 -11.38
N SER A 131 -2.05 13.32 -10.82
CA SER A 131 -2.68 12.01 -11.19
C SER A 131 -3.89 11.67 -10.29
N ILE A 132 -4.56 12.71 -9.81
CA ILE A 132 -5.59 12.80 -8.76
C ILE A 132 -6.63 11.68 -8.77
N SER A 133 -7.04 11.17 -9.93
CA SER A 133 -8.20 10.25 -10.01
C SER A 133 -8.02 8.95 -9.22
N CYS A 134 -6.82 8.35 -9.22
CA CYS A 134 -6.58 7.06 -8.56
C CYS A 134 -6.59 7.20 -7.02
N LEU A 135 -5.93 8.24 -6.50
CA LEU A 135 -5.86 8.57 -5.07
C LEU A 135 -7.18 9.16 -4.56
N VAL A 136 -7.88 9.99 -5.34
CA VAL A 136 -9.21 10.50 -5.00
C VAL A 136 -10.25 9.40 -5.04
N THR A 137 -10.11 8.39 -5.89
CA THR A 137 -10.97 7.20 -5.85
C THR A 137 -10.71 6.37 -4.60
N LEU A 138 -9.43 6.12 -4.26
CA LEU A 138 -9.06 5.48 -2.99
C LEU A 138 -9.50 6.29 -1.76
N GLN A 139 -9.45 7.62 -1.82
CA GLN A 139 -9.86 8.51 -0.74
C GLN A 139 -11.39 8.66 -0.66
N ARG A 140 -12.12 8.57 -1.78
CA ARG A 140 -13.59 8.47 -1.84
C ARG A 140 -14.09 7.15 -1.26
N LEU A 141 -13.38 6.04 -1.51
CA LEU A 141 -13.62 4.74 -0.87
C LEU A 141 -13.52 4.79 0.67
N CYS A 142 -12.79 5.77 1.22
CA CYS A 142 -12.58 5.96 2.66
C CYS A 142 -13.57 6.95 3.33
N ILE A 143 -14.41 7.67 2.57
CA ILE A 143 -15.31 8.72 3.10
C ILE A 143 -16.78 8.25 3.16
N VAL A 144 -17.12 7.11 2.55
CA VAL A 144 -18.44 6.45 2.66
C VAL A 144 -18.32 5.17 3.47
#